data_AF-A0A8E0QLX6-F1
#
_entry.id   AF-A0A8E0QLX6-F1
#
_cell.length_a   1.000
_cell.length_b   1.000
_cell.length_c   1.000
_cell.angle_alpha   90.00
_cell.angle_beta   90.00
_cell.angle_gamma   90.00
#
_symmetry.space_group_name_H-M   'P 1'
#
loop_
_entity.id
_entity.type
_entity.pdbx_description
1 polymer ?
#
loop_
_entity_poly.entity_id
_entity_poly.type
_entity_poly.pdbx_seq_one_letter_code
_entity_poly.pdbx_strand_id
1 'polypeptide(L)'
;MNRFCSVANRATSRTLGLRFGTLSTVPRFSCYFARLGFSTQSIDSKSRQSDIALLDDYLSDPDLKPDVPWGFNIYRCDYSNDKAWQRMLHLIDETVRGTLEFYDAMDLYPRHKPVIVDNKETLEGATSHDVRDHIIAWVAEELPRVVSRPNEFFAREECSLTGLRPEWSLGTRYNFCLFVDDICIESLDEMSCPVVKLLWGQWGPLKPHERNYAVHPEYEDGETDEDDEDVGWTYMSVDDYMGYYDHLNEYDWWYNFYARPPYMIEQYGEIPGSWRKG
;
A
#
# COMPACT_ATOMS: atom_id res chain seq x y z
N MET A 1 25.36 7.61 29.82
CA MET A 1 25.83 6.45 30.61
C MET A 1 24.64 5.50 30.77
N ASN A 2 24.85 4.18 30.77
CA ASN A 2 23.84 3.11 30.59
C ASN A 2 23.29 3.12 29.13
N ARG A 3 23.49 2.14 28.22
CA ARG A 3 23.96 0.73 28.24
C ARG A 3 23.04 -0.30 28.92
N PHE A 4 22.22 -0.98 28.11
CA PHE A 4 21.83 -2.41 28.08
C PHE A 4 21.28 -2.63 26.64
N CYS A 5 21.80 -3.42 25.70
CA CYS A 5 22.50 -4.71 25.65
C CYS A 5 21.58 -5.95 25.65
N SER A 6 21.28 -6.43 24.43
CA SER A 6 21.13 -7.83 23.97
C SER A 6 20.58 -8.92 24.91
N VAL A 7 19.53 -9.61 24.42
CA VAL A 7 19.36 -11.06 24.66
C VAL A 7 18.98 -11.75 23.34
N ALA A 8 19.98 -12.35 22.67
CA ALA A 8 19.74 -13.40 21.68
C ALA A 8 19.49 -14.73 22.40
N ASN A 9 18.65 -15.61 21.85
CA ASN A 9 18.48 -16.97 22.38
C ASN A 9 18.56 -18.02 21.26
N ARG A 10 19.63 -18.83 21.28
CA ARG A 10 19.82 -20.01 20.42
C ARG A 10 19.46 -21.27 21.20
N ALA A 11 18.57 -22.11 20.65
CA ALA A 11 18.54 -23.56 20.86
C ALA A 11 17.49 -24.19 19.93
N THR A 12 17.64 -25.37 19.31
CA THR A 12 18.82 -26.21 19.04
C THR A 12 18.44 -27.17 17.90
N SER A 13 19.39 -27.53 17.03
CA SER A 13 19.15 -28.47 15.94
C SER A 13 18.76 -29.87 16.44
N ARG A 14 17.73 -30.48 15.83
CA ARG A 14 17.59 -31.94 15.73
C ARG A 14 17.24 -32.37 14.32
N THR A 15 18.17 -33.09 13.72
CA THR A 15 18.05 -33.71 12.40
C THR A 15 17.03 -34.84 12.42
N LEU A 16 16.05 -34.82 11.53
CA LEU A 16 15.40 -36.03 11.03
C LEU A 16 15.26 -35.91 9.51
N GLY A 17 16.02 -36.72 8.78
CA GLY A 17 15.95 -36.75 7.33
C GLY A 17 14.81 -37.64 6.85
N LEU A 18 13.99 -37.15 5.92
CA LEU A 18 13.15 -37.96 5.06
C LEU A 18 13.27 -37.44 3.62
N ARG A 19 13.38 -38.37 2.67
CA ARG A 19 13.78 -38.11 1.28
C ARG A 19 12.57 -38.19 0.35
N PHE A 20 12.53 -37.28 -0.62
CA PHE A 20 11.82 -37.34 -1.90
C PHE A 20 10.31 -37.67 -1.90
N GLY A 21 9.52 -36.63 -2.19
CA GLY A 21 8.23 -36.75 -2.87
C GLY A 21 8.14 -35.68 -3.97
N THR A 22 8.31 -36.09 -5.23
CA THR A 22 8.19 -35.18 -6.39
C THR A 22 6.72 -35.03 -6.81
N LEU A 23 6.16 -33.83 -6.64
CA LEU A 23 4.95 -33.36 -7.33
C LEU A 23 5.26 -31.92 -7.76
N SER A 24 5.53 -31.71 -9.05
CA SER A 24 4.52 -31.46 -10.09
C SER A 24 3.97 -30.04 -10.01
N THR A 25 4.53 -29.19 -10.87
CA THR A 25 4.06 -27.84 -11.20
C THR A 25 2.56 -27.76 -11.43
N VAL A 26 1.92 -26.71 -10.89
CA VAL A 26 0.63 -26.18 -11.38
C VAL A 26 0.85 -24.69 -11.70
N PRO A 27 0.48 -24.17 -12.88
CA PRO A 27 0.85 -22.82 -13.29
C PRO A 27 -0.11 -21.73 -12.81
N ARG A 28 0.40 -20.49 -12.92
CA ARG A 28 -0.29 -19.19 -12.78
C ARG A 28 -1.69 -19.16 -13.40
N PHE A 29 -2.58 -18.38 -12.80
CA PHE A 29 -3.89 -18.04 -13.36
C PHE A 29 -3.75 -17.40 -14.75
N SER A 30 -4.66 -17.77 -15.66
CA SER A 30 -4.72 -17.23 -17.02
C SER A 30 -6.19 -17.07 -17.43
N CYS A 31 -6.50 -15.93 -18.03
CA CYS A 31 -7.86 -15.48 -18.34
C CYS A 31 -8.63 -16.42 -19.28
N TYR A 32 -9.84 -16.82 -18.91
CA TYR A 32 -10.83 -17.36 -19.86
C TYR A 32 -12.28 -16.96 -19.50
N PHE A 33 -12.90 -16.15 -20.38
CA PHE A 33 -14.35 -15.92 -20.41
C PHE A 33 -15.08 -17.10 -21.08
N ALA A 34 -16.17 -17.63 -20.49
CA ALA A 34 -17.38 -18.06 -21.21
C ALA A 34 -18.56 -18.54 -20.31
N ARG A 35 -19.68 -17.80 -20.42
CA ARG A 35 -21.12 -18.10 -20.12
C ARG A 35 -21.57 -19.52 -19.69
N LEU A 36 -22.38 -19.59 -18.61
CA LEU A 36 -23.77 -20.18 -18.47
C LEU A 36 -24.21 -20.17 -16.97
N GLY A 37 -25.48 -20.18 -16.55
CA GLY A 37 -26.76 -19.94 -17.26
C GLY A 37 -28.04 -20.43 -16.52
N PHE A 38 -28.77 -19.55 -15.81
CA PHE A 38 -30.00 -19.80 -15.00
C PHE A 38 -29.82 -20.72 -13.76
N SER A 39 -30.61 -20.66 -12.67
CA SER A 39 -31.95 -20.10 -12.40
C SER A 39 -32.11 -19.51 -10.97
N THR A 40 -33.16 -18.71 -10.76
CA THR A 40 -33.43 -17.84 -9.59
C THR A 40 -33.94 -18.50 -8.31
N GLN A 41 -33.46 -18.03 -7.14
CA GLN A 41 -34.29 -17.72 -5.95
C GLN A 41 -33.72 -16.48 -5.23
N SER A 42 -34.58 -15.62 -4.70
CA SER A 42 -34.20 -14.30 -4.16
C SER A 42 -34.01 -14.30 -2.64
N ILE A 43 -32.83 -13.87 -2.19
CA ILE A 43 -32.63 -13.18 -0.91
C ILE A 43 -31.73 -11.98 -1.24
N ASP A 44 -32.24 -10.75 -1.06
CA ASP A 44 -31.52 -9.52 -1.43
C ASP A 44 -30.43 -9.18 -0.41
N SER A 45 -29.29 -9.84 -0.57
CA SER A 45 -27.98 -9.23 -0.40
C SER A 45 -27.08 -9.92 -1.41
N LYS A 46 -26.64 -9.20 -2.46
CA LYS A 46 -25.56 -9.70 -3.31
C LYS A 46 -24.34 -9.84 -2.41
N SER A 47 -24.00 -11.08 -2.04
CA SER A 47 -22.67 -11.37 -1.50
C SER A 47 -21.68 -10.97 -2.57
N ARG A 48 -21.01 -9.83 -2.37
CA ARG A 48 -19.88 -9.44 -3.21
C ARG A 48 -18.82 -10.54 -3.10
N GLN A 49 -17.97 -10.68 -4.11
CA GLN A 49 -16.82 -11.56 -3.98
C GLN A 49 -15.92 -11.00 -2.87
N SER A 50 -15.15 -11.87 -2.20
CA SER A 50 -14.45 -11.57 -0.95
C SER A 50 -13.65 -10.27 -0.99
N ASP A 51 -12.98 -10.03 -2.12
CA ASP A 51 -11.86 -9.09 -2.27
C ASP A 51 -12.30 -7.61 -2.44
N ILE A 52 -13.62 -7.33 -2.36
CA ILE A 52 -14.22 -5.98 -2.22
C ILE A 52 -15.32 -5.97 -1.14
N ALA A 53 -15.65 -7.12 -0.56
CA ALA A 53 -16.65 -7.19 0.50
C ALA A 53 -16.18 -6.46 1.77
N LEU A 54 -14.88 -6.49 2.06
CA LEU A 54 -14.29 -5.84 3.23
C LEU A 54 -14.32 -4.31 3.11
N LEU A 55 -14.02 -3.75 1.94
CA LEU A 55 -14.11 -2.30 1.69
C LEU A 55 -15.49 -1.72 2.03
N ASP A 56 -16.59 -2.44 1.78
CA ASP A 56 -17.95 -2.00 2.13
C ASP A 56 -18.14 -1.87 3.66
N ASP A 57 -17.59 -2.82 4.42
CA ASP A 57 -17.62 -2.83 5.88
C ASP A 57 -16.75 -1.69 6.45
N TYR A 58 -15.53 -1.48 5.94
CA TYR A 58 -14.66 -0.36 6.37
C TYR A 58 -15.23 1.02 6.01
N LEU A 59 -15.89 1.15 4.85
CA LEU A 59 -16.58 2.38 4.46
C LEU A 59 -17.88 2.64 5.25
N SER A 60 -18.23 1.71 6.15
CA SER A 60 -19.35 1.76 7.09
C SER A 60 -18.88 1.80 8.56
N ASP A 61 -17.58 2.04 8.81
CA ASP A 61 -17.00 2.10 10.15
C ASP A 61 -17.73 3.12 11.07
N PRO A 62 -18.08 2.75 12.31
CA PRO A 62 -18.89 3.58 13.21
C PRO A 62 -18.19 4.83 13.76
N ASP A 63 -16.86 4.89 13.71
CA ASP A 63 -16.07 6.08 14.06
C ASP A 63 -15.93 7.05 12.89
N LEU A 64 -16.13 6.60 11.64
CA LEU A 64 -16.23 7.47 10.47
C LEU A 64 -17.64 8.05 10.30
N LYS A 65 -17.75 9.14 9.53
CA LYS A 65 -19.04 9.67 9.07
C LYS A 65 -19.56 8.85 7.89
N PRO A 66 -20.90 8.80 7.69
CA PRO A 66 -21.47 8.25 6.46
C PRO A 66 -20.89 8.91 5.21
N ASP A 67 -20.82 8.13 4.12
CA ASP A 67 -20.42 8.59 2.79
C ASP A 67 -19.01 9.19 2.66
N VAL A 68 -18.10 8.89 3.60
CA VAL A 68 -16.68 9.27 3.48
C VAL A 68 -16.05 8.78 2.16
N PRO A 69 -15.19 9.59 1.53
CA PRO A 69 -14.49 9.19 0.31
C PRO A 69 -13.43 8.11 0.57
N TRP A 70 -13.10 7.34 -0.47
CA TRP A 70 -12.05 6.33 -0.46
C TRP A 70 -11.06 6.50 -1.61
N GLY A 71 -10.04 5.64 -1.67
CA GLY A 71 -8.84 5.79 -2.49
C GLY A 71 -7.67 6.42 -1.72
N PHE A 72 -6.45 6.22 -2.20
CA PHE A 72 -5.22 6.72 -1.58
C PHE A 72 -5.03 8.26 -1.71
N ASN A 73 -4.13 8.81 -0.88
CA ASN A 73 -3.40 10.02 -1.24
C ASN A 73 -2.32 9.65 -2.27
N ILE A 74 -2.19 10.40 -3.37
CA ILE A 74 -1.25 10.14 -4.47
C ILE A 74 -0.35 11.37 -4.64
N TYR A 75 0.91 11.23 -4.24
CA TYR A 75 1.92 12.29 -4.27
C TYR A 75 2.71 12.24 -5.57
N ARG A 76 2.79 13.38 -6.26
CA ARG A 76 3.66 13.56 -7.42
C ARG A 76 5.05 13.99 -6.97
N CYS A 77 6.05 13.16 -7.17
CA CYS A 77 7.44 13.42 -6.79
C CYS A 77 8.36 13.72 -7.99
N ASP A 78 8.02 13.25 -9.20
CA ASP A 78 8.65 13.70 -10.46
C ASP A 78 7.77 14.71 -11.23
N TYR A 79 8.41 15.76 -11.73
CA TYR A 79 7.79 16.77 -12.58
C TYR A 79 8.56 16.96 -13.90
N SER A 80 9.36 15.96 -14.32
CA SER A 80 10.02 15.94 -15.62
C SER A 80 9.04 15.75 -16.78
N ASN A 81 7.95 14.99 -16.57
CA ASN A 81 7.06 14.56 -17.64
C ASN A 81 5.56 14.59 -17.26
N ASP A 82 4.90 15.73 -17.48
CA ASP A 82 3.45 15.90 -17.27
C ASP A 82 2.59 14.88 -18.02
N LYS A 83 3.00 14.44 -19.23
CA LYS A 83 2.20 13.50 -20.02
C LYS A 83 2.24 12.10 -19.44
N ALA A 84 3.39 11.66 -18.95
CA ALA A 84 3.51 10.37 -18.27
C ALA A 84 2.82 10.40 -16.89
N TRP A 85 2.88 11.52 -16.17
CA TRP A 85 2.09 11.72 -14.95
C TRP A 85 0.57 11.54 -15.21
N GLN A 86 0.04 12.17 -16.26
CA GLN A 86 -1.37 11.98 -16.63
C GLN A 86 -1.69 10.55 -17.11
N ARG A 87 -0.74 9.84 -17.75
CA ARG A 87 -0.89 8.39 -18.05
C ARG A 87 -0.97 7.56 -16.78
N MET A 88 -0.14 7.83 -15.77
CA MET A 88 -0.16 7.12 -14.49
C MET A 88 -1.50 7.29 -13.77
N LEU A 89 -1.99 8.53 -13.66
CA LEU A 89 -3.30 8.80 -13.05
C LEU A 89 -4.46 8.13 -13.82
N HIS A 90 -4.38 8.10 -15.16
CA HIS A 90 -5.39 7.43 -15.98
C HIS A 90 -5.37 5.91 -15.78
N LEU A 91 -4.19 5.28 -15.72
CA LEU A 91 -4.04 3.85 -15.49
C LEU A 91 -4.60 3.45 -14.11
N ILE A 92 -4.37 4.27 -13.07
CA ILE A 92 -4.94 4.06 -11.74
C ILE A 92 -6.48 4.11 -11.76
N ASP A 93 -7.09 5.12 -12.41
CA ASP A 93 -8.55 5.21 -12.54
C ASP A 93 -9.12 4.03 -13.35
N GLU A 94 -8.48 3.67 -14.47
CA GLU A 94 -8.92 2.60 -15.34
C GLU A 94 -8.84 1.23 -14.64
N THR A 95 -7.80 0.99 -13.84
CA THR A 95 -7.66 -0.21 -13.00
C THR A 95 -8.76 -0.31 -11.95
N VAL A 96 -8.99 0.77 -11.20
CA VAL A 96 -10.05 0.82 -10.17
C VAL A 96 -11.41 0.53 -10.80
N ARG A 97 -11.71 1.19 -11.93
CA ARG A 97 -12.96 0.97 -12.66
C ARG A 97 -13.11 -0.45 -13.18
N GLY A 98 -12.09 -0.98 -13.87
CA GLY A 98 -12.13 -2.34 -14.42
C GLY A 98 -12.35 -3.39 -13.33
N THR A 99 -11.74 -3.19 -12.16
CA THR A 99 -11.91 -4.07 -11.00
C THR A 99 -13.31 -3.96 -10.39
N LEU A 100 -13.84 -2.75 -10.20
CA LEU A 100 -15.21 -2.53 -9.71
C LEU A 100 -16.28 -3.03 -10.70
N GLU A 101 -16.04 -2.93 -12.01
CA GLU A 101 -16.90 -3.50 -13.06
C GLU A 101 -16.86 -5.04 -13.04
N PHE A 102 -15.69 -5.65 -12.84
CA PHE A 102 -15.53 -7.11 -12.71
C PHE A 102 -16.27 -7.69 -11.49
N TYR A 103 -16.22 -6.99 -10.36
CA TYR A 103 -16.84 -7.41 -9.11
C TYR A 103 -18.30 -6.94 -8.91
N ASP A 104 -18.92 -6.28 -9.90
CA ASP A 104 -20.30 -5.75 -9.84
C ASP A 104 -20.51 -4.78 -8.64
N ALA A 105 -19.49 -3.97 -8.36
CA ALA A 105 -19.37 -3.05 -7.22
C ALA A 105 -19.23 -1.57 -7.65
N MET A 106 -19.75 -1.22 -8.84
CA MET A 106 -19.66 0.15 -9.39
C MET A 106 -20.44 1.22 -8.61
N ASP A 107 -21.25 0.82 -7.63
CA ASP A 107 -21.86 1.71 -6.63
C ASP A 107 -20.81 2.36 -5.70
N LEU A 108 -19.63 1.76 -5.54
CA LEU A 108 -18.51 2.35 -4.81
C LEU A 108 -17.74 3.43 -5.58
N TYR A 109 -17.73 3.36 -6.92
CA TYR A 109 -16.92 4.26 -7.75
C TYR A 109 -17.22 5.77 -7.51
N PRO A 110 -18.48 6.24 -7.33
CA PRO A 110 -18.77 7.63 -6.96
C PRO A 110 -18.16 8.12 -5.62
N ARG A 111 -17.75 7.20 -4.73
CA ARG A 111 -17.01 7.50 -3.50
C ARG A 111 -15.49 7.40 -3.66
N HIS A 112 -14.98 6.86 -4.78
CA HIS A 112 -13.54 6.87 -5.10
C HIS A 112 -13.12 8.30 -5.41
N LYS A 113 -12.40 8.90 -4.46
CA LYS A 113 -11.88 10.27 -4.51
C LYS A 113 -10.47 10.24 -3.94
N PRO A 114 -9.49 9.72 -4.69
CA PRO A 114 -8.09 9.81 -4.31
C PRO A 114 -7.69 11.29 -4.18
N VAL A 115 -6.79 11.57 -3.24
CA VAL A 115 -6.30 12.93 -3.01
C VAL A 115 -5.04 13.11 -3.83
N ILE A 116 -5.12 13.89 -4.91
CA ILE A 116 -3.95 14.18 -5.76
C ILE A 116 -3.16 15.33 -5.15
N VAL A 117 -1.91 15.06 -4.78
CA VAL A 117 -1.01 16.07 -4.19
C VAL A 117 0.06 16.42 -5.21
N ASP A 118 -0.17 17.53 -5.91
CA ASP A 118 0.67 18.08 -6.98
C ASP A 118 1.17 19.47 -6.53
N ASN A 119 2.40 19.52 -6.00
CA ASN A 119 3.06 20.74 -5.53
C ASN A 119 4.57 20.65 -5.75
N LYS A 120 5.03 21.11 -6.92
CA LYS A 120 6.44 21.08 -7.33
C LYS A 120 7.39 21.75 -6.33
N GLU A 121 6.97 22.80 -5.64
CA GLU A 121 7.84 23.53 -4.70
C GLU A 121 8.24 22.72 -3.46
N THR A 122 7.44 21.72 -3.08
CA THR A 122 7.70 20.88 -1.90
C THR A 122 7.92 19.41 -2.22
N LEU A 123 7.56 18.94 -3.42
CA LEU A 123 7.57 17.52 -3.76
C LEU A 123 8.55 17.10 -4.87
N GLU A 124 9.17 18.04 -5.61
CA GLU A 124 10.21 17.71 -6.60
C GLU A 124 11.37 16.97 -5.92
N GLY A 125 11.55 15.68 -6.25
CA GLY A 125 12.59 14.85 -5.64
C GLY A 125 12.40 14.57 -4.15
N ALA A 126 11.17 14.70 -3.62
CA ALA A 126 10.86 14.40 -2.22
C ALA A 126 11.13 12.93 -1.88
N THR A 127 11.69 12.70 -0.69
CA THR A 127 11.99 11.35 -0.19
C THR A 127 10.76 10.67 0.41
N SER A 128 10.87 9.37 0.68
CA SER A 128 9.88 8.62 1.49
C SER A 128 9.56 9.34 2.81
N HIS A 129 10.57 9.91 3.47
CA HIS A 129 10.39 10.66 4.73
C HIS A 129 9.64 11.98 4.57
N ASP A 130 9.82 12.69 3.46
CA ASP A 130 9.14 13.97 3.21
C ASP A 130 7.68 13.74 2.83
N VAL A 131 7.41 12.73 1.99
CA VAL A 131 6.05 12.24 1.72
C VAL A 131 5.36 11.79 3.01
N ARG A 132 6.09 11.09 3.90
CA ARG A 132 5.59 10.65 5.20
C ARG A 132 5.18 11.86 6.07
N ASP A 133 6.01 12.90 6.19
CA ASP A 133 5.64 14.13 6.90
C ASP A 133 4.36 14.77 6.31
N HIS A 134 4.23 14.78 4.98
CA HIS A 134 3.06 15.32 4.29
C HIS A 134 1.76 14.54 4.56
N ILE A 135 1.75 13.20 4.54
CA ILE A 135 0.55 12.42 4.90
C ILE A 135 0.22 12.58 6.39
N ILE A 136 1.22 12.60 7.27
CA ILE A 136 1.00 12.83 8.72
C ILE A 136 0.28 14.15 8.96
N ALA A 137 0.73 15.23 8.30
CA ALA A 137 0.08 16.54 8.39
C ALA A 137 -1.34 16.53 7.81
N TRP A 138 -1.54 15.94 6.63
CA TRP A 138 -2.87 15.83 5.99
C TRP A 138 -3.87 15.08 6.87
N VAL A 139 -3.47 13.93 7.43
CA VAL A 139 -4.29 13.13 8.35
C VAL A 139 -4.69 13.97 9.57
N ALA A 140 -3.73 14.65 10.22
CA ALA A 140 -4.01 15.47 11.40
C ALA A 140 -5.04 16.60 11.14
N GLU A 141 -5.08 17.15 9.92
CA GLU A 141 -6.08 18.13 9.51
C GLU A 141 -7.44 17.53 9.10
N GLU A 142 -7.43 16.34 8.49
CA GLU A 142 -8.62 15.74 7.90
C GLU A 142 -9.44 14.93 8.91
N LEU A 143 -8.79 14.19 9.84
CA LEU A 143 -9.49 13.34 10.82
C LEU A 143 -10.63 14.06 11.56
N PRO A 144 -10.46 15.27 12.12
CA PRO A 144 -11.55 15.97 12.83
C PRO A 144 -12.76 16.29 11.94
N ARG A 145 -12.60 16.26 10.61
CA ARG A 145 -13.65 16.50 9.62
C ARG A 145 -14.39 15.23 9.24
N VAL A 146 -13.73 14.07 9.25
CA VAL A 146 -14.28 12.79 8.79
C VAL A 146 -14.76 11.86 9.89
N VAL A 147 -14.23 11.96 11.13
CA VAL A 147 -14.71 11.11 12.24
C VAL A 147 -16.05 11.61 12.79
N SER A 148 -16.95 10.68 13.11
CA SER A 148 -18.31 10.94 13.60
C SER A 148 -18.33 11.64 14.97
N ARG A 149 -17.36 11.34 15.85
CA ARG A 149 -17.29 11.90 17.21
C ARG A 149 -15.86 12.32 17.58
N PRO A 150 -15.34 13.45 17.05
CA PRO A 150 -13.93 13.84 17.22
C PRO A 150 -13.46 13.86 18.68
N ASN A 151 -14.26 14.45 19.58
CA ASN A 151 -13.89 14.54 21.00
C ASN A 151 -13.84 13.18 21.70
N GLU A 152 -14.67 12.21 21.31
CA GLU A 152 -14.62 10.86 21.87
C GLU A 152 -13.43 10.10 21.26
N PHE A 153 -13.28 10.13 19.94
CA PHE A 153 -12.22 9.46 19.19
C PHE A 153 -10.81 9.86 19.69
N PHE A 154 -10.51 11.16 19.77
CA PHE A 154 -9.21 11.65 20.24
C PHE A 154 -9.02 11.60 21.77
N ALA A 155 -10.08 11.39 22.55
CA ALA A 155 -10.00 11.22 24.01
C ALA A 155 -9.92 9.76 24.44
N ARG A 156 -10.01 8.80 23.50
CA ARG A 156 -9.66 7.41 23.80
C ARG A 156 -8.18 7.34 24.16
N GLU A 157 -7.91 7.06 25.44
CA GLU A 157 -6.68 6.35 25.83
C GLU A 157 -6.76 4.92 25.28
N GLU A 158 -6.75 4.76 23.95
CA GLU A 158 -6.39 3.49 23.36
C GLU A 158 -4.95 3.19 23.80
N CYS A 159 -4.79 2.08 24.54
CA CYS A 159 -3.47 1.52 24.76
C CYS A 159 -2.91 1.14 23.40
N SER A 160 -2.12 2.03 22.79
CA SER A 160 -1.25 1.68 21.68
C SER A 160 -0.11 0.80 22.23
N LEU A 161 -0.45 -0.45 22.54
CA LEU A 161 0.50 -1.55 22.69
C LEU A 161 1.39 -1.68 21.44
N THR A 162 0.89 -1.16 20.32
CA THR A 162 1.53 -1.00 19.00
C THR A 162 2.37 0.28 18.85
N GLY A 163 2.22 1.28 19.72
CA GLY A 163 2.85 2.59 19.60
C GLY A 163 2.32 3.50 18.48
N LEU A 164 1.27 3.09 17.76
CA LEU A 164 0.69 3.82 16.62
C LEU A 164 -0.19 5.02 17.05
N ARG A 165 -0.43 5.94 16.11
CA ARG A 165 -1.34 7.09 16.24
C ARG A 165 -2.80 6.68 15.95
N PRO A 166 -3.81 7.40 16.47
CA PRO A 166 -5.21 6.96 16.49
C PRO A 166 -5.83 6.54 15.14
N GLU A 167 -5.36 7.07 14.02
CA GLU A 167 -5.84 6.68 12.68
C GLU A 167 -5.52 5.24 12.28
N TRP A 168 -4.73 4.50 13.07
CA TRP A 168 -4.32 3.11 12.78
C TRP A 168 -5.50 2.16 12.51
N SER A 169 -6.66 2.45 13.12
CA SER A 169 -7.90 1.70 12.99
C SER A 169 -8.84 2.19 11.87
N LEU A 170 -8.57 3.35 11.26
CA LEU A 170 -9.47 3.99 10.27
C LEU A 170 -9.23 3.54 8.82
N GLY A 171 -8.55 2.41 8.62
CA GLY A 171 -8.33 1.79 7.32
C GLY A 171 -7.29 2.49 6.44
N THR A 172 -7.23 2.09 5.15
CA THR A 172 -6.09 2.39 4.27
C THR A 172 -5.90 3.87 4.01
N ARG A 173 -6.99 4.63 3.83
CA ARG A 173 -6.96 6.06 3.42
C ARG A 173 -6.08 6.94 4.29
N TYR A 174 -6.04 6.66 5.60
CA TYR A 174 -5.36 7.48 6.60
C TYR A 174 -4.03 6.86 7.06
N ASN A 175 -3.76 5.60 6.71
CA ASN A 175 -2.52 4.91 7.07
C ASN A 175 -1.50 4.86 5.92
N PHE A 176 -1.96 4.81 4.67
CA PHE A 176 -1.09 4.58 3.53
C PHE A 176 -1.31 5.62 2.40
N CYS A 177 -0.25 5.89 1.65
CA CYS A 177 -0.30 6.70 0.43
C CYS A 177 0.54 6.09 -0.69
N LEU A 178 0.27 6.53 -1.91
CA LEU A 178 1.11 6.28 -3.07
C LEU A 178 1.99 7.51 -3.32
N PHE A 179 3.25 7.30 -3.68
CA PHE A 179 4.10 8.34 -4.24
C PHE A 179 4.74 7.89 -5.56
N VAL A 180 4.85 8.82 -6.49
CA VAL A 180 5.19 8.56 -7.89
C VAL A 180 6.40 9.41 -8.27
N ASP A 181 7.56 8.76 -8.28
CA ASP A 181 8.85 9.31 -8.67
C ASP A 181 9.21 8.98 -10.12
N ASP A 182 10.45 9.27 -10.49
CA ASP A 182 10.99 9.06 -11.84
C ASP A 182 11.01 7.58 -12.26
N ILE A 183 11.32 6.65 -11.33
CA ILE A 183 11.25 5.21 -11.60
C ILE A 183 9.79 4.78 -11.86
N CYS A 184 8.84 5.28 -11.08
CA CYS A 184 7.42 5.00 -11.31
C CYS A 184 6.96 5.51 -12.68
N ILE A 185 7.39 6.72 -13.06
CA ILE A 185 7.08 7.33 -14.37
C ILE A 185 7.71 6.55 -15.54
N GLU A 186 8.96 6.10 -15.42
CA GLU A 186 9.63 5.28 -16.44
C GLU A 186 9.01 3.88 -16.58
N SER A 187 8.50 3.30 -15.49
CA SER A 187 7.87 1.97 -15.53
C SER A 187 6.66 1.87 -16.47
N LEU A 188 6.02 2.99 -16.83
CA LEU A 188 4.94 3.05 -17.83
C LEU A 188 5.36 2.64 -19.25
N ASP A 189 6.66 2.70 -19.55
CA ASP A 189 7.23 2.39 -20.87
C ASP A 189 8.28 1.26 -20.78
N GLU A 190 8.90 1.04 -19.60
CA GLU A 190 9.97 0.05 -19.38
C GLU A 190 9.50 -1.25 -18.69
N MET A 191 8.31 -1.30 -18.09
CA MET A 191 7.76 -2.51 -17.44
C MET A 191 6.46 -2.98 -18.08
N SER A 192 6.24 -4.29 -18.03
CA SER A 192 4.98 -4.91 -18.45
C SER A 192 3.80 -4.56 -17.54
N CYS A 193 4.05 -4.39 -16.25
CA CYS A 193 3.09 -4.00 -15.22
C CYS A 193 3.67 -2.77 -14.50
N PRO A 194 3.24 -1.54 -14.83
CA PRO A 194 3.78 -0.31 -14.24
C PRO A 194 3.62 -0.28 -12.72
N VAL A 195 4.53 0.41 -12.03
CA VAL A 195 4.61 0.41 -10.56
C VAL A 195 4.46 1.81 -9.96
N VAL A 196 4.03 1.82 -8.69
CA VAL A 196 4.01 2.98 -7.81
C VAL A 196 4.63 2.61 -6.46
N LYS A 197 5.09 3.60 -5.69
CA LYS A 197 5.61 3.36 -4.34
C LYS A 197 4.49 3.51 -3.32
N LEU A 198 4.17 2.43 -2.61
CA LEU A 198 3.23 2.43 -1.49
C LEU A 198 3.99 2.72 -0.21
N LEU A 199 3.54 3.72 0.55
CA LEU A 199 4.18 4.18 1.79
C LEU A 199 3.25 4.04 2.99
N TRP A 200 3.78 3.52 4.10
CA TRP A 200 3.12 3.52 5.40
C TRP A 200 3.42 4.82 6.16
N GLY A 201 2.39 5.64 6.34
CA GLY A 201 2.46 6.98 6.96
C GLY A 201 2.69 6.97 8.47
N GLN A 202 2.61 5.80 9.11
CA GLN A 202 2.89 5.62 10.54
C GLN A 202 4.25 4.99 10.82
N TRP A 203 4.88 4.38 9.81
CA TRP A 203 6.14 3.67 9.99
C TRP A 203 7.26 4.63 10.42
N GLY A 204 7.94 4.30 11.52
CA GLY A 204 9.21 4.85 11.99
C GLY A 204 9.54 6.31 11.61
N PRO A 205 8.72 7.33 11.95
CA PRO A 205 8.97 8.70 11.51
C PRO A 205 10.26 9.27 12.11
N LEU A 206 11.32 9.32 11.29
CA LEU A 206 12.64 9.83 11.66
C LEU A 206 12.66 11.36 11.71
N LYS A 207 13.36 11.92 12.70
CA LYS A 207 13.62 13.37 12.75
C LYS A 207 14.58 13.76 11.61
N PRO A 208 14.58 15.03 11.14
CA PRO A 208 15.41 15.44 9.99
C PRO A 208 16.92 15.14 10.09
N HIS A 209 17.49 15.03 11.30
CA HIS A 209 18.90 14.64 11.49
C HIS A 209 19.13 13.12 11.45
N GLU A 210 18.11 12.32 11.73
CA GLU A 210 18.14 10.85 11.71
C GLU A 210 17.99 10.32 10.26
N ARG A 211 17.47 11.12 9.32
CA ARG A 211 17.27 10.75 7.89
C ARG A 211 18.54 10.67 7.04
N ASN A 212 19.70 11.09 7.57
CA ASN A 212 20.97 11.17 6.82
C ASN A 212 21.82 9.90 7.01
N TYR A 213 21.20 8.73 6.86
CA TYR A 213 21.89 7.44 6.92
C TYR A 213 22.46 7.05 5.55
N ALA A 214 23.41 6.10 5.56
CA ALA A 214 23.97 5.56 4.33
C ALA A 214 23.11 4.38 3.88
N VAL A 215 22.36 4.55 2.80
CA VAL A 215 21.58 3.47 2.17
C VAL A 215 22.53 2.36 1.71
N HIS A 216 22.18 1.10 2.00
CA HIS A 216 22.97 -0.05 1.57
C HIS A 216 23.01 -0.16 0.03
N PRO A 217 24.18 -0.38 -0.63
CA PRO A 217 24.32 -0.21 -2.08
C PRO A 217 23.46 -1.12 -2.99
N GLU A 218 22.87 -2.19 -2.44
CA GLU A 218 22.00 -3.11 -3.18
C GLU A 218 20.51 -2.75 -3.07
N TYR A 219 20.16 -1.83 -2.15
CA TYR A 219 18.80 -1.43 -1.81
C TYR A 219 18.52 0.03 -2.20
N GLU A 220 17.25 0.41 -2.31
CA GLU A 220 16.85 1.82 -2.50
C GLU A 220 16.66 2.57 -1.19
N ASP A 221 16.53 1.85 -0.06
CA ASP A 221 16.39 2.43 1.28
C ASP A 221 16.88 1.44 2.36
N GLY A 222 17.07 1.92 3.59
CA GLY A 222 17.58 1.15 4.75
C GLY A 222 19.10 1.04 4.83
N GLU A 223 19.62 0.84 6.05
CA GLU A 223 21.05 0.89 6.37
C GLU A 223 21.79 -0.45 6.23
N THR A 224 21.07 -1.56 6.36
CA THR A 224 21.66 -2.90 6.55
C THR A 224 21.68 -3.72 5.26
N ASP A 225 22.37 -4.85 5.30
CA ASP A 225 22.32 -5.91 4.30
C ASP A 225 21.18 -6.92 4.52
N GLU A 226 20.30 -6.73 5.52
CA GLU A 226 19.21 -7.65 5.84
C GLU A 226 18.00 -7.46 4.89
N ASP A 227 17.64 -8.49 4.12
CA ASP A 227 16.56 -8.48 3.13
C ASP A 227 15.18 -8.11 3.72
N ASP A 228 14.98 -8.28 5.03
CA ASP A 228 13.73 -8.03 5.76
C ASP A 228 13.71 -6.71 6.56
N GLU A 229 14.71 -5.83 6.40
CA GLU A 229 14.66 -4.46 6.95
C GLU A 229 13.45 -3.72 6.38
N ASP A 230 12.43 -3.47 7.21
CA ASP A 230 11.29 -2.63 6.88
C ASP A 230 11.72 -1.16 6.79
N VAL A 231 11.44 -0.49 5.68
CA VAL A 231 11.74 0.94 5.43
C VAL A 231 10.46 1.80 5.37
N GLY A 232 9.31 1.18 5.63
CA GLY A 232 8.00 1.81 5.63
C GLY A 232 7.50 2.24 4.25
N TRP A 233 8.07 1.70 3.18
CA TRP A 233 7.53 1.80 1.82
C TRP A 233 7.98 0.61 0.95
N THR A 234 7.17 0.23 -0.04
CA THR A 234 7.47 -0.85 -0.99
C THR A 234 6.95 -0.50 -2.39
N TYR A 235 7.36 -1.25 -3.41
CA TYR A 235 6.79 -1.15 -4.75
C TYR A 235 5.52 -2.00 -4.86
N MET A 236 4.53 -1.49 -5.59
CA MET A 236 3.22 -2.10 -5.83
C MET A 236 2.90 -1.98 -7.33
N SER A 237 2.36 -3.04 -7.95
CA SER A 237 1.82 -2.89 -9.30
C SER A 237 0.61 -1.95 -9.29
N VAL A 238 0.45 -1.14 -10.34
CA VAL A 238 -0.78 -0.33 -10.48
C VAL A 238 -2.01 -1.23 -10.61
N ASP A 239 -1.88 -2.39 -11.26
CA ASP A 239 -2.96 -3.35 -11.48
C ASP A 239 -3.54 -3.90 -10.14
N ASP A 240 -2.68 -4.03 -9.14
CA ASP A 240 -3.01 -4.59 -7.81
C ASP A 240 -3.53 -3.53 -6.80
N TYR A 241 -3.77 -2.28 -7.25
CA TYR A 241 -4.29 -1.16 -6.45
C TYR A 241 -5.45 -1.55 -5.52
N MET A 242 -6.44 -2.27 -6.05
CA MET A 242 -7.64 -2.64 -5.28
C MET A 242 -7.36 -3.73 -4.26
N GLY A 243 -6.51 -4.71 -4.59
CA GLY A 243 -6.13 -5.77 -3.65
C GLY A 243 -5.41 -5.19 -2.43
N TYR A 244 -4.44 -4.31 -2.67
CA TYR A 244 -3.76 -3.57 -1.61
C TYR A 244 -4.72 -2.65 -0.83
N TYR A 245 -5.61 -1.91 -1.50
CA TYR A 245 -6.53 -0.98 -0.82
C TYR A 245 -7.62 -1.69 0.01
N ASP A 246 -8.03 -2.90 -0.35
CA ASP A 246 -9.00 -3.69 0.44
C ASP A 246 -8.32 -4.29 1.69
N HIS A 247 -7.18 -4.96 1.51
CA HIS A 247 -6.50 -5.67 2.61
C HIS A 247 -5.82 -4.73 3.61
N LEU A 248 -5.20 -3.62 3.17
CA LEU A 248 -4.52 -2.67 4.05
C LEU A 248 -5.47 -1.80 4.89
N ASN A 249 -6.75 -2.15 4.96
CA ASN A 249 -7.61 -1.62 6.00
C ASN A 249 -7.30 -2.29 7.35
N GLU A 250 -6.83 -3.54 7.33
CA GLU A 250 -6.09 -4.17 8.42
C GLU A 250 -4.58 -3.87 8.24
N TYR A 251 -4.04 -2.96 9.05
CA TYR A 251 -2.68 -2.43 8.86
C TYR A 251 -1.58 -3.51 8.93
N ASP A 252 -1.80 -4.61 9.63
CA ASP A 252 -0.85 -5.72 9.79
C ASP A 252 -0.68 -6.57 8.53
N TRP A 253 -1.59 -6.43 7.55
CA TRP A 253 -1.39 -7.00 6.21
C TRP A 253 -0.20 -6.39 5.47
N TRP A 254 0.32 -5.25 5.91
CA TRP A 254 1.57 -4.66 5.43
C TRP A 254 2.67 -5.72 5.24
N TYR A 255 2.85 -6.61 6.22
CA TYR A 255 3.91 -7.63 6.19
C TYR A 255 3.66 -8.80 5.22
N ASN A 256 2.45 -8.94 4.66
CA ASN A 256 2.17 -9.87 3.55
C ASN A 256 2.53 -9.27 2.19
N PHE A 257 2.53 -7.94 2.09
CA PHE A 257 2.79 -7.19 0.87
C PHE A 257 4.18 -6.55 0.81
N TYR A 258 4.89 -6.48 1.94
CA TYR A 258 6.19 -5.85 2.05
C TYR A 258 7.30 -6.70 1.44
N ALA A 259 8.01 -6.13 0.47
CA ALA A 259 9.38 -6.52 0.13
C ALA A 259 10.26 -5.28 0.14
N ARG A 260 11.53 -5.43 0.55
CA ARG A 260 12.47 -4.33 0.65
C ARG A 260 12.85 -3.79 -0.75
N PRO A 261 12.63 -2.49 -1.04
CA PRO A 261 12.99 -1.90 -2.34
C PRO A 261 14.48 -2.04 -2.68
N PRO A 262 14.84 -2.45 -3.91
CA PRO A 262 14.04 -2.37 -5.14
C PRO A 262 13.11 -3.57 -5.40
N TYR A 263 13.05 -4.58 -4.51
CA TYR A 263 12.20 -5.75 -4.73
C TYR A 263 10.72 -5.46 -4.42
N MET A 264 9.84 -6.23 -5.05
CA MET A 264 8.40 -6.31 -4.75
C MET A 264 7.98 -7.77 -4.61
N ILE A 265 6.89 -8.05 -3.88
CA ILE A 265 6.34 -9.41 -3.72
C ILE A 265 5.91 -9.99 -5.07
N GLU A 266 5.29 -9.15 -5.90
CA GLU A 266 4.82 -9.43 -7.26
C GLU A 266 5.98 -9.48 -8.28
N GLN A 267 6.84 -10.48 -8.17
CA GLN A 267 7.95 -10.66 -9.11
C GLN A 267 7.47 -11.16 -10.48
N TYR A 268 6.94 -10.25 -11.30
CA TYR A 268 6.56 -10.49 -12.69
C TYR A 268 7.77 -10.77 -13.61
N GLY A 269 9.00 -10.60 -13.11
CA GLY A 269 10.26 -10.89 -13.79
C GLY A 269 11.15 -9.67 -14.02
N GLU A 270 10.67 -8.50 -13.64
CA GLU A 270 11.31 -7.19 -13.81
C GLU A 270 11.49 -6.55 -12.42
N ILE A 271 12.69 -6.04 -12.12
CA ILE A 271 12.95 -5.26 -10.89
C ILE A 271 12.80 -3.78 -11.27
N PRO A 272 11.99 -2.98 -10.55
CA PRO A 272 11.91 -1.53 -10.74
C PRO A 272 13.29 -0.86 -10.84
N GLY A 273 13.43 0.06 -11.80
CA GLY A 273 14.67 0.79 -12.08
C GLY A 273 15.81 -0.04 -12.68
N SER A 274 15.66 -1.36 -12.90
CA SER A 274 16.75 -2.20 -13.39
C SER A 274 17.23 -1.85 -14.81
N TRP A 275 16.36 -1.27 -15.65
CA TRP A 275 16.70 -0.73 -16.98
C TRP A 275 17.77 0.38 -16.94
N ARG A 276 17.91 1.09 -15.80
CA ARG A 276 18.93 2.13 -15.60
C ARG A 276 20.36 1.58 -15.44
N LYS A 277 20.52 0.26 -15.26
CA LYS A 277 21.82 -0.41 -15.01
C LYS A 277 22.48 -0.98 -16.29
N GLY A 278 22.14 -0.44 -17.46
CA GLY A 278 22.64 -0.85 -18.79
C GLY A 278 23.98 -0.23 -19.21
#